data_AF-A0A7C5JZN4-F1
#
_entry.id   AF-A0A7C5JZN4-F1
#
_cell.length_a   1.000
_cell.length_b   1.000
_cell.length_c   1.000
_cell.angle_alpha   90.00
_cell.angle_beta   90.00
_cell.angle_gamma   90.00
#
_symmetry.space_group_name_H-M   'P 1'
#
loop_
_entity.id
_entity.type
_entity.pdbx_description
1 polymer ?
#
loop_
_entity_poly.entity_id
_entity_poly.type
_entity_poly.pdbx_seq_one_letter_code
_entity_poly.pdbx_strand_id
1 'polypeptide(L)'
;MTHTLIIVEGLTDKGFIEGIAEKLQKPCKVHPMRGNKPEKVRRILASVREFEKAIILKDLHRGEKQTTNLINEIKREIKKLQNLQSKIHTIIVKRSVESWILAGLCINNPENIEDPKDELKKLMQKMGRYFIKSPEVYKRLAKEVDLEKAVKKSETFKSFIEILRTAK
;
A
#
# COMPACT_ATOMS: atom_id res chain seq x y z
N MET A 1 11.50 -18.74 3.49
CA MET A 1 10.05 -18.67 3.80
C MET A 1 9.60 -17.21 3.72
N THR A 2 8.65 -16.86 2.85
CA THR A 2 8.12 -15.49 2.79
C THR A 2 7.01 -15.36 3.83
N HIS A 3 7.24 -14.66 4.93
CA HIS A 3 6.22 -14.53 5.99
C HIS A 3 5.02 -13.70 5.48
N THR A 4 5.29 -12.56 4.86
CA THR A 4 4.25 -11.64 4.36
C THR A 4 4.34 -11.43 2.85
N LEU A 5 3.27 -11.75 2.12
CA LEU A 5 3.09 -11.35 0.72
C LEU A 5 2.33 -10.02 0.68
N ILE A 6 2.80 -9.03 -0.08
CA ILE A 6 2.08 -7.76 -0.26
C ILE A 6 1.83 -7.57 -1.75
N ILE A 7 0.58 -7.31 -2.13
CA ILE A 7 0.16 -7.10 -3.51
C ILE A 7 -0.24 -5.64 -3.65
N VAL A 8 0.39 -4.91 -4.56
CA VAL A 8 0.22 -3.45 -4.75
C VAL A 8 -0.18 -3.12 -6.18
N GLU A 9 -0.61 -1.90 -6.47
CA GLU A 9 -1.07 -1.53 -7.81
C GLU A 9 0.09 -1.29 -8.79
N GLY A 10 1.02 -0.41 -8.40
CA GLY A 10 2.11 0.07 -9.24
C GLY A 10 3.52 -0.20 -8.69
N LEU A 11 4.53 0.20 -9.46
CA LEU A 11 5.94 0.07 -9.07
C LEU A 11 6.35 1.09 -8.00
N THR A 12 5.73 2.27 -7.97
CA THR A 12 5.99 3.29 -6.95
C THR A 12 5.53 2.84 -5.58
N ASP A 13 4.34 2.23 -5.53
CA ASP A 13 3.76 1.66 -4.32
C ASP A 13 4.65 0.52 -3.84
N LYS A 14 5.12 -0.33 -4.77
CA LYS A 14 6.11 -1.37 -4.47
C LYS A 14 7.34 -0.78 -3.78
N GLY A 15 7.95 0.25 -4.37
CA GLY A 15 9.13 0.91 -3.80
C GLY A 15 8.87 1.47 -2.40
N PHE A 16 7.73 2.15 -2.20
CA PHE A 16 7.33 2.65 -0.89
C PHE A 16 7.18 1.52 0.15
N ILE A 17 6.42 0.48 -0.17
CA ILE A 17 6.16 -0.64 0.74
C ILE A 17 7.44 -1.41 1.09
N GLU A 18 8.32 -1.64 0.11
CA GLU A 18 9.62 -2.25 0.37
C GLU A 18 10.45 -1.39 1.33
N GLY A 19 10.44 -0.07 1.16
CA GLY A 19 11.13 0.84 2.08
C GLY A 19 10.56 0.83 3.51
N ILE A 20 9.23 0.74 3.66
CA ILE A 20 8.59 0.60 4.98
C ILE A 20 8.94 -0.75 5.62
N ALA A 21 8.89 -1.83 4.85
CA ALA A 21 9.23 -3.17 5.34
C ALA A 21 10.69 -3.28 5.77
N GLU A 22 11.62 -2.70 4.99
CA GLU A 22 13.04 -2.59 5.36
C GLU A 22 13.21 -1.79 6.65
N LYS A 23 12.55 -0.64 6.78
CA LYS A 23 12.60 0.20 7.98
C LYS A 23 12.09 -0.53 9.22
N LEU A 24 11.07 -1.39 9.07
CA LEU A 24 10.51 -2.21 10.14
C LEU A 24 11.25 -3.54 10.35
N GLN A 25 12.28 -3.84 9.54
CA GLN A 25 12.98 -5.12 9.51
C GLN A 25 12.02 -6.32 9.37
N LYS A 26 10.95 -6.16 8.59
CA LYS A 26 9.95 -7.21 8.35
C LYS A 26 10.18 -7.85 6.99
N PRO A 27 10.47 -9.16 6.93
CA PRO A 27 10.65 -9.85 5.65
C PRO A 27 9.30 -9.92 4.92
N CYS A 28 9.24 -9.31 3.73
CA CYS A 28 8.05 -9.37 2.89
C CYS A 28 8.43 -9.52 1.42
N LYS A 29 7.50 -10.06 0.63
CA LYS A 29 7.61 -10.09 -0.83
C LYS A 29 6.54 -9.17 -1.40
N VAL A 30 6.94 -8.16 -2.16
CA VAL A 30 6.02 -7.17 -2.73
C VAL A 30 5.83 -7.43 -4.23
N HIS A 31 4.58 -7.69 -4.65
CA HIS A 31 4.20 -7.99 -6.02
C HIS A 31 3.27 -6.91 -6.61
N PRO A 32 3.67 -6.22 -7.69
CA PRO A 32 2.80 -5.26 -8.37
C PRO A 32 1.80 -5.99 -9.27
N MET A 33 0.54 -5.57 -9.23
CA MET A 33 -0.51 -6.05 -10.13
C MET A 33 -0.37 -5.46 -11.54
N ARG A 34 0.22 -4.26 -11.65
CA ARG A 34 0.26 -3.46 -12.89
C ARG A 34 -1.18 -3.21 -13.40
N GLY A 35 -1.92 -2.41 -12.64
CA GLY A 35 -3.29 -1.95 -12.93
C GLY A 35 -4.40 -2.61 -12.11
N ASN A 36 -5.64 -2.38 -12.56
CA ASN A 36 -6.89 -2.84 -11.91
C ASN A 36 -7.36 -4.17 -12.49
N LYS A 37 -6.70 -5.27 -12.09
CA LYS A 37 -6.95 -6.62 -12.60
C LYS A 37 -7.17 -7.61 -11.45
N PRO A 38 -8.41 -7.78 -10.95
CA PRO A 38 -8.73 -8.64 -9.82
C PRO A 38 -8.26 -10.09 -10.00
N GLU A 39 -8.35 -10.63 -11.22
CA GLU A 39 -7.93 -11.99 -11.55
C GLU A 39 -6.43 -12.20 -11.33
N LYS A 40 -5.62 -11.14 -11.44
CA LYS A 40 -4.19 -11.21 -11.13
C LYS A 40 -3.93 -11.41 -9.65
N VAL A 41 -4.77 -10.89 -8.76
CA VAL A 41 -4.64 -11.13 -7.32
C VAL A 41 -4.69 -12.63 -7.05
N ARG A 42 -5.70 -13.33 -7.59
CA ARG A 42 -5.82 -14.78 -7.47
C ARG A 42 -4.61 -15.51 -8.06
N ARG A 43 -4.16 -15.11 -9.25
CA ARG A 43 -2.98 -15.72 -9.90
C ARG A 43 -1.70 -15.56 -9.09
N ILE A 44 -1.47 -14.39 -8.49
CA ILE A 44 -0.30 -14.12 -7.65
C ILE A 44 -0.39 -14.94 -6.36
N LEU A 45 -1.56 -14.96 -5.70
CA LEU A 45 -1.78 -15.75 -4.50
C LEU A 45 -1.58 -17.26 -4.76
N ALA A 46 -2.01 -17.75 -5.93
CA ALA A 46 -1.83 -19.16 -6.30
C ALA A 46 -0.38 -19.49 -6.70
N SER A 47 0.38 -18.54 -7.25
CA SER A 47 1.77 -18.78 -7.66
C SER A 47 2.74 -18.69 -6.49
N VAL A 48 2.46 -17.85 -5.49
CA VAL A 48 3.21 -17.78 -4.25
C VAL A 48 2.63 -18.82 -3.29
N ARG A 49 3.09 -20.07 -3.42
CA ARG A 49 2.55 -21.22 -2.68
C ARG A 49 2.69 -21.13 -1.16
N GLU A 50 3.64 -20.35 -0.66
CA GLU A 50 3.95 -20.26 0.77
C GLU A 50 3.99 -18.80 1.23
N PHE A 51 2.96 -18.40 1.99
CA PHE A 51 2.90 -17.20 2.80
C PHE A 51 2.04 -17.44 4.05
N GLU A 52 2.37 -16.75 5.14
CA GLU A 52 1.58 -16.81 6.39
C GLU A 52 0.39 -15.85 6.31
N LYS A 53 0.63 -14.67 5.76
CA LYS A 53 -0.38 -13.66 5.48
C LYS A 53 -0.12 -12.93 4.16
N ALA A 54 -1.18 -12.47 3.54
CA ALA A 54 -1.15 -11.63 2.36
C ALA A 54 -1.87 -10.30 2.63
N ILE A 55 -1.29 -9.19 2.19
CA ILE A 55 -1.90 -7.86 2.25
C ILE A 55 -2.09 -7.36 0.83
N ILE A 56 -3.31 -6.98 0.46
CA ILE A 56 -3.63 -6.42 -0.85
C ILE A 56 -3.92 -4.93 -0.64
N LEU A 57 -3.11 -4.07 -1.25
CA LEU A 57 -3.29 -2.62 -1.23
C LEU A 57 -3.96 -2.16 -2.52
N LYS A 58 -5.04 -1.41 -2.38
CA LYS A 58 -5.74 -0.79 -3.50
C LYS A 58 -6.06 0.67 -3.24
N ASP A 59 -5.68 1.51 -4.19
CA ASP A 59 -5.95 2.94 -4.13
C ASP A 59 -7.41 3.20 -4.54
N LEU A 60 -8.07 4.09 -3.80
CA LEU A 60 -9.45 4.49 -4.12
C LEU A 60 -9.51 5.31 -5.42
N HIS A 61 -8.46 6.07 -5.76
CA HIS A 61 -8.41 7.07 -6.84
C HIS A 61 -9.71 7.91 -6.95
N ARG A 62 -9.86 8.80 -7.94
CA ARG A 62 -11.05 9.67 -8.03
C ARG A 62 -12.26 8.84 -8.53
N GLY A 63 -13.07 8.28 -7.61
CA GLY A 63 -14.38 7.69 -7.91
C GLY A 63 -14.78 6.47 -7.06
N GLU A 64 -15.59 6.67 -6.02
CA GLU A 64 -15.95 5.64 -5.03
C GLU A 64 -16.64 4.39 -5.61
N LYS A 65 -17.50 4.57 -6.64
CA LYS A 65 -18.28 3.46 -7.22
C LYS A 65 -17.42 2.45 -7.98
N GLN A 66 -16.45 2.91 -8.78
CA GLN A 66 -15.59 2.01 -9.56
C GLN A 66 -14.69 1.18 -8.65
N THR A 67 -14.16 1.80 -7.60
CA THR A 67 -13.30 1.12 -6.64
C THR A 67 -14.09 0.11 -5.81
N THR A 68 -15.32 0.43 -5.40
CA THR A 68 -16.18 -0.50 -4.67
C THR A 68 -16.44 -1.77 -5.47
N ASN A 69 -16.70 -1.64 -6.77
CA ASN A 69 -16.86 -2.79 -7.67
C ASN A 69 -15.57 -3.61 -7.76
N LEU A 70 -14.44 -2.95 -7.96
CA LEU A 70 -13.12 -3.62 -8.04
C LEU A 70 -12.78 -4.37 -6.75
N ILE A 71 -13.07 -3.80 -5.59
CA ILE A 71 -12.85 -4.44 -4.28
C ILE A 71 -13.76 -5.68 -4.14
N ASN A 72 -15.02 -5.56 -4.55
CA ASN A 72 -15.95 -6.69 -4.53
C ASN A 72 -15.50 -7.81 -5.46
N GLU A 73 -14.94 -7.48 -6.62
CA GLU A 73 -14.33 -8.44 -7.54
C GLU A 73 -13.09 -9.10 -6.93
N ILE A 74 -12.20 -8.34 -6.29
CA ILE A 74 -11.04 -8.90 -5.56
C ILE A 74 -11.50 -9.85 -4.46
N LYS A 75 -12.51 -9.47 -3.67
CA LYS A 75 -13.10 -10.33 -2.62
C LYS A 75 -13.70 -11.60 -3.22
N ARG A 76 -14.38 -11.53 -4.37
CA ARG A 76 -14.91 -12.71 -5.08
C ARG A 76 -13.79 -13.61 -5.55
N GLU A 77 -12.70 -13.07 -6.08
CA GLU A 77 -11.53 -13.85 -6.48
C GLU A 77 -10.82 -14.51 -5.30
N ILE A 78 -10.73 -13.84 -4.15
CA ILE A 78 -10.20 -14.42 -2.91
C ILE A 78 -11.09 -15.55 -2.39
N LYS A 79 -12.42 -15.41 -2.44
CA LYS A 79 -13.35 -16.48 -2.01
C LYS A 79 -13.18 -17.78 -2.79
N LYS A 80 -12.69 -17.73 -4.03
CA LYS A 80 -12.36 -18.92 -4.83
C LYS A 80 -11.17 -19.71 -4.26
N LEU A 81 -10.41 -19.15 -3.32
CA LEU A 81 -9.23 -19.74 -2.69
C LEU A 81 -9.54 -20.27 -1.28
N GLN A 82 -10.57 -21.12 -1.17
CA GLN A 82 -11.24 -21.60 0.06
C GLN A 82 -10.38 -21.68 1.36
N ASN A 83 -9.11 -22.12 1.29
CA ASN A 83 -8.25 -22.32 2.47
C ASN A 83 -7.33 -21.13 2.83
N LEU A 84 -7.30 -20.06 2.02
CA LEU A 84 -6.38 -18.93 2.21
C LEU A 84 -7.08 -17.65 2.70
N GLN A 85 -8.40 -17.63 2.76
CA GLN A 85 -9.17 -16.41 3.03
C GLN A 85 -8.82 -15.77 4.38
N SER A 86 -8.61 -16.57 5.43
CA SER A 86 -8.25 -16.07 6.77
C SER A 86 -6.84 -15.46 6.86
N LYS A 87 -6.01 -15.67 5.83
CA LYS A 87 -4.65 -15.14 5.71
C LYS A 87 -4.59 -13.86 4.88
N ILE A 88 -5.68 -13.48 4.21
CA ILE A 88 -5.68 -12.40 3.21
C ILE A 88 -6.39 -11.17 3.78
N HIS A 89 -5.66 -10.06 3.85
CA HIS A 89 -6.16 -8.76 4.26
C HIS A 89 -6.23 -7.83 3.06
N THR A 90 -7.36 -7.18 2.84
CA THR A 90 -7.50 -6.17 1.78
C THR A 90 -7.62 -4.80 2.44
N ILE A 91 -6.72 -3.89 2.09
CA ILE A 91 -6.69 -2.51 2.58
C ILE A 91 -6.94 -1.59 1.40
N ILE A 92 -7.94 -0.71 1.58
CA ILE A 92 -8.27 0.33 0.62
C ILE A 92 -7.54 1.58 1.08
N VAL A 93 -6.54 2.00 0.32
CA VAL A 93 -5.82 3.24 0.59
C VAL A 93 -6.71 4.39 0.15
N LYS A 94 -7.04 5.27 1.09
CA LYS A 94 -7.86 6.44 0.78
C LYS A 94 -7.03 7.40 -0.08
N ARG A 95 -7.50 7.58 -1.32
CA ARG A 95 -6.83 8.27 -2.44
C ARG A 95 -5.64 7.53 -3.02
N SER A 96 -4.51 7.47 -2.31
CA SER A 96 -3.29 6.79 -2.76
C SER A 96 -2.20 6.69 -1.68
N VAL A 97 -1.13 5.94 -1.96
CA VAL A 97 0.05 5.81 -1.08
C VAL A 97 0.73 7.15 -0.78
N GLU A 98 0.61 8.15 -1.67
CA GLU A 98 1.13 9.50 -1.38
C GLU A 98 0.46 10.13 -0.15
N SER A 99 -0.80 9.78 0.17
CA SER A 99 -1.43 10.17 1.43
C SER A 99 -0.64 9.68 2.65
N TRP A 100 -0.08 8.48 2.59
CA TRP A 100 0.72 7.91 3.69
C TRP A 100 2.06 8.62 3.82
N ILE A 101 2.69 8.98 2.69
CA ILE A 101 3.92 9.78 2.69
C ILE A 101 3.66 11.14 3.33
N LEU A 102 2.59 11.83 2.92
CA LEU A 102 2.19 13.13 3.48
C LEU A 102 1.91 13.03 4.98
N ALA A 103 1.29 11.93 5.44
CA ALA A 103 1.07 11.66 6.86
C ALA A 103 2.40 11.62 7.64
N GLY A 104 3.38 10.91 7.10
CA GLY A 104 4.74 10.82 7.65
C GLY A 104 5.51 12.13 7.63
N LEU A 105 5.18 13.02 6.70
CA LEU A 105 5.70 14.38 6.59
C LEU A 105 4.87 15.41 7.37
N CYS A 106 4.07 14.93 8.34
CA CYS A 106 3.30 15.74 9.28
C CYS A 106 2.13 16.54 8.69
N ILE A 107 1.70 16.28 7.46
CA ILE A 107 0.50 16.91 6.91
C ILE A 107 -0.76 16.37 7.59
N ASN A 108 -1.68 17.27 7.95
CA ASN A 108 -2.95 16.92 8.60
C ASN A 108 -3.97 16.40 7.59
N ASN A 109 -4.77 15.40 7.99
CA ASN A 109 -5.82 14.79 7.18
C ASN A 109 -5.39 14.42 5.75
N PRO A 110 -4.23 13.76 5.56
CA PRO A 110 -3.64 13.58 4.24
C PRO A 110 -4.50 12.71 3.31
N GLU A 111 -5.27 11.79 3.87
CA GLU A 111 -6.23 10.96 3.11
C GLU A 111 -7.44 11.74 2.56
N ASN A 112 -7.70 12.95 3.07
CA ASN A 112 -8.79 13.81 2.58
C ASN A 112 -8.33 14.77 1.46
N ILE A 113 -7.03 14.83 1.18
CA ILE A 113 -6.50 15.66 0.10
C ILE A 113 -6.99 15.10 -1.24
N GLU A 114 -7.56 15.95 -2.08
CA GLU A 114 -8.13 15.51 -3.36
C GLU A 114 -7.07 14.90 -4.29
N ASP A 115 -5.89 15.53 -4.33
CA ASP A 115 -4.74 15.08 -5.10
C ASP A 115 -3.48 14.97 -4.24
N PRO A 116 -3.30 13.85 -3.50
CA PRO A 116 -2.13 13.66 -2.64
C PRO A 116 -0.81 13.66 -3.42
N LYS A 117 -0.83 13.26 -4.70
CA LYS A 117 0.36 13.22 -5.56
C LYS A 117 0.85 14.63 -5.85
N ASP A 118 -0.04 15.53 -6.26
CA ASP A 118 0.33 16.91 -6.54
C ASP A 118 0.70 17.67 -5.26
N GLU A 119 0.05 17.38 -4.14
CA GLU A 119 0.42 17.97 -2.85
C GLU A 119 1.81 17.52 -2.39
N LEU A 120 2.14 16.23 -2.54
CA LEU A 120 3.48 15.72 -2.26
C LEU A 120 4.53 16.39 -3.15
N LYS A 121 4.24 16.58 -4.44
CA LYS A 121 5.14 17.29 -5.36
C LYS A 121 5.39 18.73 -4.90
N LYS A 122 4.34 19.47 -4.55
CA LYS A 122 4.46 20.85 -4.04
C LYS A 122 5.28 20.91 -2.74
N LEU A 123 5.05 19.98 -1.83
CA LEU A 123 5.79 19.90 -0.57
C LEU A 123 7.28 19.65 -0.82
N MET A 124 7.62 18.70 -1.68
CA MET A 124 9.02 18.42 -2.03
C MET A 124 9.70 19.63 -2.69
N GLN A 125 9.01 20.34 -3.58
CA GLN A 125 9.52 21.57 -4.19
C GLN A 125 9.77 22.67 -3.16
N LYS A 126 8.85 22.87 -2.20
CA LYS A 126 9.03 23.82 -1.09
C LYS A 126 10.24 23.48 -0.21
N MET A 127 10.59 22.20 -0.10
CA MET A 127 11.80 21.73 0.59
C MET A 127 13.08 21.82 -0.27
N GLY A 128 13.01 22.46 -1.45
CA GLY A 128 14.14 22.60 -2.36
C GLY A 128 14.54 21.28 -3.05
N ARG A 129 13.66 20.27 -3.05
CA ARG A 129 13.93 18.94 -3.62
C ARG A 129 13.23 18.78 -4.96
N TYR A 130 13.99 18.37 -5.98
CA TYR A 130 13.41 17.94 -7.24
C TYR A 130 12.74 16.57 -7.06
N PHE A 131 11.44 16.49 -7.35
CA PHE A 131 10.64 15.29 -7.13
C PHE A 131 10.19 14.66 -8.45
N ILE A 132 10.77 13.50 -8.77
CA ILE A 132 10.32 12.63 -9.85
C ILE A 132 9.68 11.39 -9.22
N LYS A 133 8.45 11.07 -9.65
CA LYS A 133 7.76 9.86 -9.24
C LYS A 133 8.48 8.63 -9.81
N SER A 134 9.22 7.94 -8.96
CA SER A 134 9.95 6.70 -9.28
C SER A 134 9.95 5.75 -8.07
N PRO A 135 10.09 4.42 -8.29
CA PRO A 135 10.18 3.45 -7.20
C PRO A 135 11.30 3.77 -6.20
N GLU A 136 12.46 4.21 -6.68
CA GLU A 136 13.64 4.51 -5.88
C GLU A 136 13.40 5.72 -4.96
N VAL A 137 12.78 6.78 -5.49
CA VAL A 137 12.39 7.95 -4.70
C VAL A 137 11.38 7.58 -3.63
N TYR A 138 10.38 6.75 -3.96
CA TYR A 138 9.35 6.34 -2.99
C TYR A 138 9.92 5.43 -1.90
N LYS A 139 10.87 4.56 -2.25
CA LYS A 139 11.61 3.74 -1.30
C LYS A 139 12.44 4.59 -0.34
N ARG A 140 13.10 5.65 -0.84
CA ARG A 140 13.82 6.61 0.01
C ARG A 140 12.86 7.36 0.94
N LEU A 141 11.76 7.88 0.40
CA LEU A 141 10.73 8.59 1.19
C LEU A 141 10.15 7.71 2.30
N ALA A 142 9.89 6.43 2.03
CA ALA A 142 9.45 5.48 3.04
C ALA A 142 10.42 5.36 4.23
N LYS A 143 11.73 5.47 3.97
CA LYS A 143 12.75 5.47 5.04
C LYS A 143 12.74 6.77 5.85
N GLU A 144 12.41 7.89 5.21
CA GLU A 144 12.30 9.21 5.86
C GLU A 144 11.00 9.40 6.64
N VAL A 145 9.91 8.72 6.25
CA VAL A 145 8.59 8.82 6.90
C VAL A 145 8.66 8.51 8.39
N ASP A 146 8.16 9.43 9.22
CA ASP A 146 7.93 9.19 10.64
C ASP A 146 6.71 8.27 10.82
N LEU A 147 6.97 7.01 11.17
CA LEU A 147 5.93 5.98 11.27
C LEU A 147 4.91 6.29 12.36
N GLU A 148 5.32 6.87 13.48
CA GLU A 148 4.40 7.18 14.58
C GLU A 148 3.44 8.29 14.19
N LYS A 149 3.95 9.33 13.53
CA LYS A 149 3.11 10.40 13.01
C LYS A 149 2.19 9.92 11.91
N ALA A 150 2.71 9.11 10.98
CA ALA A 150 1.90 8.56 9.89
C ALA A 150 0.74 7.71 10.43
N VAL A 151 0.99 6.83 11.41
CA VAL A 151 -0.04 6.01 12.07
C VAL A 151 -1.09 6.87 12.78
N LYS A 152 -0.70 7.99 13.39
CA LYS A 152 -1.64 8.91 14.06
C LYS A 152 -2.50 9.72 13.09
N LYS A 153 -2.05 9.92 11.84
CA LYS A 153 -2.67 10.83 10.87
C LYS A 153 -3.37 10.12 9.70
N SER A 154 -3.17 8.81 9.53
CA SER A 154 -3.73 8.03 8.44
C SER A 154 -4.25 6.69 8.95
N GLU A 155 -5.57 6.51 8.93
CA GLU A 155 -6.24 5.29 9.39
C GLU A 155 -5.90 4.08 8.51
N THR A 156 -5.77 4.29 7.20
CA THR A 156 -5.43 3.20 6.28
C THR A 156 -3.96 2.80 6.40
N PHE A 157 -3.06 3.75 6.70
CA PHE A 157 -1.66 3.44 7.02
C PHE A 157 -1.54 2.73 8.38
N LYS A 158 -2.27 3.18 9.40
CA LYS A 158 -2.35 2.51 10.70
C LYS A 158 -2.75 1.05 10.55
N SER A 159 -3.84 0.79 9.83
CA SER A 159 -4.31 -0.57 9.54
C SER A 159 -3.23 -1.41 8.84
N PHE A 160 -2.52 -0.83 7.87
CA PHE A 160 -1.42 -1.49 7.18
C PHE A 160 -0.28 -1.85 8.14
N ILE A 161 0.16 -0.93 8.98
CA ILE A 161 1.25 -1.13 9.93
C ILE A 161 0.89 -2.17 10.99
N GLU A 162 -0.33 -2.13 11.52
CA GLU A 162 -0.82 -3.12 12.49
C GLU A 162 -0.82 -4.53 11.90
N ILE A 163 -1.38 -4.69 10.70
CA ILE A 163 -1.39 -5.98 10.00
C ILE A 163 0.04 -6.42 9.69
N LEU A 164 0.90 -5.54 9.19
CA LEU A 164 2.29 -5.86 8.84
C LEU A 164 3.11 -6.28 10.07
N ARG A 165 2.94 -5.60 11.20
CA ARG A 165 3.67 -5.88 12.46
C ARG A 165 3.27 -7.18 13.11
N THR A 166 1.99 -7.54 13.05
CA THR A 166 1.43 -8.75 13.66
C THR A 166 2.20 -9.98 13.16
N ALA A 167 2.98 -10.61 14.04
CA ALA A 167 3.51 -11.95 13.78
C ALA A 167 2.35 -12.95 13.97
N LYS A 168 2.26 -13.94 13.10
CA LYS A 168 1.58 -15.19 13.43
C LYS A 168 2.63 -16.28 13.49
#